data_AF-A0A3B9P9T5-F1
#
_entry.id   AF-A0A3B9P9T5-F1
#
_cell.length_a   1.000
_cell.length_b   1.000
_cell.length_c   1.000
_cell.angle_alpha   90.00
_cell.angle_beta   90.00
_cell.angle_gamma   90.00
#
_symmetry.space_group_name_H-M   'P 1'
#
loop_
_entity.id
_entity.type
_entity.pdbx_description
1 polymer ?
#
loop_
_entity_poly.entity_id
_entity_poly.type
_entity_poly.pdbx_seq_one_letter_code
_entity_poly.pdbx_strand_id
1 'polypeptide(L)'
;MAKGYKGQSCAEAIRECFHHCEQPLAYSEIMTKVKKEGSWKEITIWRHLMSTVVNLIPARYEWKTAKPFLFLRPDGQYELFNKSTHPKPVE
;
A
#
# COMPACT_ATOMS: atom_id res chain seq x y z
N MET A 1 -5.17 16.21 -6.12
CA MET A 1 -3.98 15.41 -5.73
C MET A 1 -3.11 15.21 -6.97
N ALA A 2 -1.78 15.23 -6.83
CA ALA A 2 -0.88 14.96 -7.95
C ALA A 2 -1.10 13.53 -8.48
N LYS A 3 -1.19 13.39 -9.80
CA LYS A 3 -1.29 12.11 -10.49
C LYS A 3 0.10 11.63 -10.90
N GLY A 4 0.25 10.33 -11.08
CA GLY A 4 1.45 9.71 -11.64
C GLY A 4 1.58 9.98 -13.13
N TYR A 5 2.69 9.53 -13.70
CA TYR A 5 3.02 9.76 -15.11
C TYR A 5 2.03 9.09 -16.09
N LYS A 6 1.24 8.12 -15.63
CA LYS A 6 0.17 7.45 -16.40
C LYS A 6 -1.24 7.91 -15.94
N GLY A 7 -1.34 9.00 -15.18
CA GLY A 7 -2.61 9.53 -14.67
C GLY A 7 -3.19 8.79 -13.45
N GLN A 8 -2.48 7.80 -12.92
CA GLN A 8 -2.86 7.01 -11.76
C GLN A 8 -2.67 7.79 -10.44
N SER A 9 -3.42 7.42 -9.42
CA SER A 9 -3.21 7.87 -8.04
C SER A 9 -2.01 7.16 -7.40
N CYS A 10 -1.52 7.72 -6.28
CA CYS A 10 -0.44 7.09 -5.52
C CYS A 10 -0.85 5.70 -4.99
N ALA A 11 -2.10 5.52 -4.58
CA ALA A 11 -2.61 4.23 -4.11
C ALA A 11 -2.69 3.18 -5.23
N GLU A 12 -3.07 3.59 -6.45
CA GLU A 12 -3.04 2.72 -7.62
C GLU A 12 -1.60 2.33 -8.00
N ALA A 13 -0.66 3.28 -7.96
CA ALA A 13 0.76 2.98 -8.17
C ALA A 13 1.33 2.01 -7.12
N ILE A 14 0.89 2.12 -5.86
CA ILE A 14 1.25 1.16 -4.80
C ILE A 14 0.68 -0.23 -5.12
N ARG A 15 -0.59 -0.32 -5.53
CA ARG A 15 -1.21 -1.60 -5.90
C ARG A 15 -0.48 -2.28 -7.05
N GLU A 16 -0.08 -1.52 -8.06
CA GLU A 16 0.63 -2.01 -9.24
C GLU A 16 1.96 -2.69 -8.89
N CYS A 17 2.61 -2.29 -7.79
CA CYS A 17 3.85 -2.91 -7.33
C CYS A 17 3.71 -4.42 -7.07
N PHE A 18 2.50 -4.88 -6.76
CA PHE A 18 2.20 -6.26 -6.40
C PHE A 18 1.57 -7.07 -7.54
N HIS A 19 1.08 -6.43 -8.61
CA HIS A 19 0.48 -7.15 -9.74
C HIS A 19 1.49 -8.01 -10.51
N HIS A 20 2.77 -7.67 -10.45
CA HIS A 20 3.87 -8.37 -11.13
C HIS A 20 4.84 -9.05 -10.16
N CYS A 21 4.47 -9.23 -8.88
CA CYS A 21 5.33 -9.85 -7.88
C CYS A 21 4.58 -10.97 -7.17
N GLU A 22 5.13 -12.17 -7.25
CA GLU A 22 4.64 -13.34 -6.50
C GLU A 22 5.08 -13.30 -5.02
N GLN A 23 6.04 -12.44 -4.69
CA GLN A 23 6.61 -12.32 -3.35
C GLN A 23 6.15 -11.05 -2.63
N PRO A 24 6.07 -11.09 -1.29
CA PRO A 24 5.88 -9.89 -0.49
C PRO A 24 7.02 -8.89 -0.72
N LEU A 25 6.73 -7.60 -0.53
CA LEU A 25 7.67 -6.52 -0.79
C LEU A 25 8.00 -5.76 0.50
N ALA A 26 9.26 -5.39 0.66
CA ALA A 26 9.66 -4.45 1.70
C ALA A 26 9.24 -3.02 1.35
N TYR A 27 9.13 -2.17 2.38
CA TYR A 27 8.83 -0.73 2.21
C TYR A 27 9.78 -0.04 1.21
N SER A 28 11.09 -0.32 1.30
CA SER A 28 12.10 0.27 0.42
C SER A 28 11.90 -0.08 -1.05
N GLU A 29 11.45 -1.29 -1.34
CA GLU A 29 11.15 -1.76 -2.70
C GLU A 29 9.91 -1.07 -3.26
N ILE A 30 8.84 -0.98 -2.45
CA ILE A 30 7.61 -0.28 -2.82
C ILE A 30 7.93 1.20 -3.10
N MET A 31 8.68 1.85 -2.20
CA MET A 31 9.07 3.25 -2.36
C MET A 31 9.85 3.47 -3.66
N THR A 32 10.82 2.60 -3.93
CA THR A 32 11.64 2.67 -5.16
C THR A 32 10.78 2.49 -6.41
N LYS A 33 9.82 1.55 -6.41
CA LYS A 33 8.91 1.32 -7.54
C LYS A 33 7.94 2.50 -7.74
N VAL A 34 7.27 2.97 -6.69
CA VAL A 34 6.28 4.06 -6.78
C VAL A 34 6.91 5.37 -7.25
N LYS A 35 8.13 5.69 -6.80
CA LYS A 35 8.86 6.89 -7.28
C LYS A 35 9.17 6.87 -8.77
N LYS A 36 9.19 5.70 -9.42
CA LYS A 36 9.34 5.59 -10.88
C LYS A 36 8.03 5.89 -11.62
N GLU A 37 6.90 5.78 -10.94
CA GLU A 37 5.57 5.98 -11.52
C GLU A 37 5.01 7.40 -11.32
N GLY A 38 5.65 8.24 -10.51
CA GLY A 38 5.26 9.64 -10.31
C GLY A 38 6.14 10.41 -9.32
N SER A 39 5.98 11.74 -9.29
CA SER A 39 6.82 12.66 -8.50
C SER A 39 6.27 12.94 -7.08
N TRP A 40 5.67 11.94 -6.43
CA TRP A 40 5.14 12.12 -5.07
C TRP A 40 6.26 12.24 -4.03
N LYS A 41 6.03 13.08 -3.01
CA LYS A 41 6.93 13.14 -1.84
C LYS A 41 6.89 11.81 -1.09
N GLU A 42 8.00 11.42 -0.46
CA GLU A 42 8.07 10.20 0.34
C GLU A 42 6.97 10.13 1.40
N ILE A 43 6.73 11.23 2.13
CA ILE A 43 5.68 11.31 3.15
C ILE A 43 4.28 11.07 2.55
N THR A 44 4.05 11.48 1.31
CA THR A 44 2.79 11.23 0.61
C THR A 44 2.63 9.75 0.30
N ILE A 45 3.69 9.12 -0.23
CA ILE A 45 3.71 7.68 -0.52
C ILE A 45 3.52 6.89 0.78
N TRP A 46 4.21 7.27 1.86
CA TRP A 46 4.12 6.61 3.16
C TRP A 46 2.70 6.68 3.75
N ARG A 47 2.06 7.86 3.73
CA ARG A 47 0.66 8.01 4.17
C ARG A 47 -0.31 7.17 3.34
N HIS A 48 -0.14 7.18 2.01
CA HIS A 48 -0.96 6.34 1.14
C HIS A 48 -0.74 4.85 1.42
N LEU A 49 0.50 4.40 1.58
CA LEU A 49 0.83 3.03 1.94
C LEU A 49 0.09 2.62 3.22
N MET A 50 0.27 3.37 4.31
CA MET A 50 -0.40 3.09 5.58
C MET A 50 -1.92 3.03 5.45
N SER A 51 -2.53 4.00 4.75
CA SER A 51 -3.98 4.03 4.52
C SER A 51 -4.52 2.81 3.77
N THR A 52 -3.65 2.09 3.06
CA THR A 52 -4.03 0.91 2.28
C THR A 52 -3.81 -0.42 3.02
N VAL A 53 -3.26 -0.38 4.25
CA VAL A 53 -2.99 -1.58 5.06
C VAL A 53 -4.21 -1.95 5.90
N VAL A 54 -4.67 -3.20 5.76
CA VAL A 54 -5.90 -3.72 6.38
C VAL A 54 -5.71 -3.98 7.89
N ASN A 55 -4.55 -4.50 8.29
CA ASN A 55 -4.23 -4.89 9.66
C ASN A 55 -3.44 -3.81 10.43
N LEU A 56 -3.51 -2.55 10.00
CA LEU A 56 -2.94 -1.41 10.70
C LEU A 56 -4.06 -0.62 11.40
N ILE A 57 -4.19 -0.78 12.72
CA ILE A 57 -5.30 -0.19 13.50
C ILE A 57 -5.43 1.32 13.28
N PRO A 58 -4.35 2.15 13.38
CA PRO A 58 -4.48 3.59 13.18
C PRO A 58 -5.04 3.97 11.80
N ALA A 59 -4.82 3.15 10.78
CA ALA A 59 -5.23 3.49 9.43
C ALA A 59 -6.75 3.59 9.27
N ARG A 60 -7.51 2.81 10.04
CA ARG A 60 -8.98 2.83 10.02
C ARG A 60 -9.55 4.11 10.62
N TYR A 61 -8.88 4.67 11.63
CA TYR A 61 -9.31 5.89 12.29
C TYR A 61 -8.97 7.14 11.47
N GLU A 62 -7.76 7.16 10.90
CA GLU A 62 -7.23 8.31 10.15
C GLU A 62 -7.75 8.39 8.70
N TRP A 63 -7.98 7.26 8.01
CA TRP A 63 -8.29 7.22 6.58
C TRP A 63 -9.58 6.44 6.27
N LYS A 64 -10.71 6.89 6.83
CA LYS A 64 -12.04 6.23 6.70
C LYS A 64 -12.52 5.99 5.25
N THR A 65 -12.06 6.80 4.30
CA THR A 65 -12.45 6.70 2.88
C THR A 65 -11.47 5.89 2.04
N ALA A 66 -10.33 5.50 2.59
CA ALA A 66 -9.37 4.66 1.88
C ALA A 66 -9.93 3.25 1.71
N LYS A 67 -9.65 2.64 0.56
CA LYS A 67 -9.98 1.23 0.29
C LYS A 67 -8.74 0.40 0.57
N PRO A 68 -8.62 -0.27 1.72
CA PRO A 68 -7.42 -1.04 2.06
C PRO A 68 -7.35 -2.32 1.22
N PHE A 69 -6.13 -2.70 0.85
CA PHE A 69 -5.85 -3.86 0.00
C PHE A 69 -4.51 -4.53 0.32
N LEU A 70 -3.74 -4.02 1.27
CA LEU A 70 -2.47 -4.59 1.69
C LEU A 70 -2.58 -5.26 3.05
N PHE A 71 -1.79 -6.30 3.24
CA PHE A 71 -1.55 -6.95 4.51
C PHE A 71 -0.09 -6.72 4.91
N LEU A 72 0.14 -6.23 6.14
CA LEU A 72 1.47 -6.08 6.73
C LEU A 72 1.82 -7.38 7.47
N ARG A 73 2.82 -8.10 6.98
CA ARG A 73 3.29 -9.36 7.55
C ARG A 73 4.08 -9.12 8.84
N PRO A 74 4.24 -10.14 9.71
CA PRO A 74 5.04 -10.03 10.94
C PRO A 74 6.52 -9.70 10.70
N ASP A 75 7.04 -10.04 9.52
CA ASP A 75 8.40 -9.74 9.08
C ASP A 75 8.59 -8.29 8.57
N GLY A 76 7.52 -7.47 8.59
CA GLY A 76 7.54 -6.09 8.13
C GLY A 76 7.37 -5.91 6.62
N GLN A 77 7.16 -6.98 5.86
CA GLN A 77 6.88 -6.93 4.43
C GLN A 77 5.37 -6.79 4.16
N TYR A 78 5.04 -6.36 2.96
CA TYR A 78 3.67 -6.11 2.51
C TYR A 78 3.28 -7.11 1.43
N GLU A 79 2.02 -7.50 1.39
CA GLU A 79 1.45 -8.31 0.31
C GLU A 79 -0.01 -7.92 0.06
N LEU A 80 -0.59 -8.35 -1.06
CA LEU A 80 -2.02 -8.15 -1.32
C LEU A 80 -2.84 -8.94 -0.31
N PHE A 81 -3.82 -8.27 0.30
CA PHE A 81 -4.72 -8.90 1.26
C PHE A 81 -5.60 -9.97 0.58
N ASN A 82 -5.57 -11.18 1.12
CA ASN A 82 -6.35 -12.33 0.69
C ASN A 82 -7.22 -12.83 1.84
N LYS A 83 -8.54 -12.65 1.72
CA LYS A 83 -9.53 -13.03 2.75
C LYS A 83 -9.57 -14.53 3.07
N SER A 84 -9.08 -15.38 2.16
CA SER A 84 -9.10 -16.84 2.35
C SER A 84 -7.92 -17.33 3.20
N THR A 85 -6.80 -16.60 3.20
CA THR A 85 -5.56 -17.00 3.88
C THR A 85 -5.19 -16.09 5.04
N HIS A 86 -5.58 -14.81 4.99
CA HIS A 86 -5.24 -13.85 6.03
C HIS A 86 -6.28 -13.83 7.15
N PRO A 87 -5.84 -13.60 8.40
CA PRO A 87 -6.75 -13.50 9.53
C PRO A 87 -7.71 -12.33 9.36
N LYS A 88 -8.87 -12.44 10.01
CA LYS A 88 -9.78 -11.30 10.10
C LYS A 88 -9.05 -10.14 10.77
N PRO A 89 -9.12 -8.94 10.18
CA PRO A 89 -8.46 -7.78 10.76
C PRO A 89 -9.07 -7.48 12.14
N VAL A 90 -8.24 -7.40 13.18
CA VAL A 90 -8.69 -7.07 14.55
C VAL A 90 -9.19 -5.63 14.59
N GLU A 91 -10.26 -5.37 15.35
CA GLU A 91 -10.88 -4.04 15.56
C GLU A 91 -10.27 -3.29 16.75
#